data_AF-A0A7C5DPY6-F1
#
_entry.id   AF-A0A7C5DPY6-F1
#
_cell.length_a   1.000
_cell.length_b   1.000
_cell.length_c   1.000
_cell.angle_alpha   90.00
_cell.angle_beta   90.00
_cell.angle_gamma   90.00
#
_symmetry.space_group_name_H-M   'P 1'
#
loop_
_entity.id
_entity.type
_entity.pdbx_description
1 polymer ?
#
loop_
_entity_poly.entity_id
_entity_poly.type
_entity_poly.pdbx_seq_one_letter_code
_entity_poly.pdbx_strand_id
1 'polypeptide(L)'
;MNWRRKVEREYLEADQEFVEQVLPLGSVDLSSFGLIADATQYLLVEEKGEVHIRPEVASLKEVVASLSRGGTNVTPQDAERAVGRFAQIWEEKIRAHGKWKELVRAAREAGEIKSLPKKRRWLGR
;
A
#
# COMPACT_ATOMS: atom_id res chain seq x y z
N MET A 1 -1.56 1.94 -17.92
CA MET A 1 -0.37 2.73 -17.54
C MET A 1 0.22 2.06 -16.31
N ASN A 2 1.29 2.55 -15.70
CA ASN A 2 1.71 2.07 -14.38
C ASN A 2 1.81 3.32 -13.52
N TRP A 3 0.73 3.70 -12.84
CA TRP A 3 0.69 4.94 -12.06
C TRP A 3 1.83 4.99 -11.03
N ARG A 4 2.26 3.83 -10.53
CA ARG A 4 3.42 3.68 -9.63
C ARG A 4 4.70 4.29 -10.21
N ARG A 5 4.98 4.10 -11.50
CA ARG A 5 6.17 4.68 -12.15
C ARG A 5 6.13 6.21 -12.20
N LYS A 6 4.95 6.83 -12.17
CA LYS A 6 4.82 8.30 -12.12
C LYS A 6 5.16 8.87 -10.75
N VAL A 7 5.08 8.04 -9.71
CA VAL A 7 5.34 8.42 -8.32
C VAL A 7 6.41 7.54 -7.66
N GLU A 8 7.32 7.02 -8.49
CA GLU A 8 8.45 6.21 -8.04
C GLU A 8 9.41 7.04 -7.18
N ARG A 9 9.58 8.32 -7.51
CA ARG A 9 10.35 9.24 -6.68
C ARG A 9 9.74 9.38 -5.29
N GLU A 10 8.44 9.66 -5.21
CA GLU A 10 7.73 9.80 -3.95
C GLU A 10 7.68 8.48 -3.17
N TYR A 11 7.72 7.34 -3.88
CA TYR A 11 7.85 6.02 -3.27
C TYR A 11 9.21 5.88 -2.57
N LEU A 12 10.31 6.23 -3.23
CA LEU A 12 11.66 6.18 -2.64
C LEU A 12 11.80 7.15 -1.46
N GLU A 13 11.23 8.35 -1.57
CA GLU A 13 11.22 9.31 -0.45
C GLU A 13 10.40 8.81 0.74
N ALA A 14 9.27 8.13 0.49
CA ALA A 14 8.48 7.50 1.53
C ALA A 14 9.17 6.27 2.14
N ASP A 15 9.91 5.49 1.34
CA ASP A 15 10.67 4.32 1.76
C ASP A 15 11.79 4.72 2.70
N GLN A 16 12.59 5.70 2.28
CA GLN A 16 13.63 6.28 3.11
C GLN A 16 13.06 6.81 4.43
N GLU A 17 11.99 7.60 4.38
CA GLU A 17 11.36 8.15 5.59
C GLU A 17 10.80 7.06 6.51
N PHE A 18 10.18 6.03 5.95
CA PHE A 18 9.64 4.91 6.72
C PHE A 18 10.76 4.10 7.38
N VAL A 19 11.85 3.85 6.67
CA VAL A 19 13.02 3.15 7.20
C VAL A 19 13.70 3.94 8.32
N GLU A 20 13.86 5.25 8.14
CA GLU A 20 14.55 6.10 9.11
C GLU A 20 13.71 6.47 10.33
N GLN A 21 12.39 6.67 10.16
CA GLN A 21 11.53 7.23 11.21
C GLN A 21 10.50 6.25 11.79
N VAL A 22 10.16 5.17 11.09
CA VAL A 22 9.06 4.26 11.48
C VAL A 22 9.55 2.88 11.87
N LEU A 23 10.58 2.36 11.20
CA LEU A 23 11.16 1.07 11.56
C LEU A 23 12.04 1.18 12.83
N PRO A 24 12.09 0.12 13.66
CA PRO A 24 11.30 -1.11 13.55
C PRO A 24 9.83 -0.91 14.00
N LEU A 25 8.90 -1.57 13.30
CA LEU A 25 7.48 -1.53 13.64
C LEU A 25 7.02 -2.90 14.13
N GLY A 26 6.92 -3.07 15.45
CA GLY A 26 6.61 -4.36 16.06
C GLY A 26 7.69 -5.39 15.72
N SER A 27 7.28 -6.51 15.12
CA SER A 27 8.21 -7.55 14.64
C SER A 27 8.76 -7.32 13.23
N VAL A 28 8.46 -6.18 12.60
CA VAL A 28 8.96 -5.85 11.25
C VAL A 28 10.20 -4.96 11.36
N ASP A 29 11.34 -5.52 10.97
CA ASP A 29 12.63 -4.84 10.80
C ASP A 29 12.89 -4.48 9.32
N LEU A 30 14.01 -3.81 9.02
CA LEU A 30 14.38 -3.37 7.67
C LEU A 30 14.43 -4.51 6.65
N SER A 31 15.04 -5.64 7.01
CA SER A 31 15.19 -6.77 6.09
C SER A 31 13.84 -7.41 5.81
N SER A 32 13.03 -7.60 6.85
CA SER A 32 11.66 -8.09 6.74
C SER A 32 10.78 -7.15 5.91
N PHE A 33 10.86 -5.84 6.18
CA PHE A 33 10.05 -4.84 5.49
C PHE A 33 10.34 -4.80 4.00
N GLY A 34 11.61 -4.82 3.58
CA GLY A 34 11.96 -4.81 2.16
C GLY A 34 11.32 -5.98 1.39
N LEU A 35 11.31 -7.18 1.98
CA LEU A 35 10.67 -8.36 1.40
C LEU A 35 9.14 -8.24 1.36
N ILE A 36 8.55 -7.72 2.43
CA ILE A 36 7.10 -7.51 2.51
C ILE A 36 6.67 -6.46 1.49
N ALA A 37 7.37 -5.32 1.41
CA ALA A 37 7.04 -4.21 0.53
C ALA A 37 7.18 -4.59 -0.95
N ASP A 38 8.26 -5.30 -1.31
CA ASP A 38 8.47 -5.81 -2.68
C ASP A 38 7.34 -6.77 -3.11
N ALA A 39 6.93 -7.67 -2.22
CA ALA A 39 5.88 -8.64 -2.50
C ALA A 39 4.45 -8.07 -2.32
N THR A 40 4.31 -6.85 -1.78
CA THR A 40 3.01 -6.21 -1.55
C THR A 40 2.60 -5.36 -2.75
N GLN A 41 1.44 -5.70 -3.33
CA GLN A 41 0.87 -4.86 -4.38
C GLN A 41 0.13 -3.68 -3.77
N TYR A 42 0.54 -2.46 -4.13
CA TYR A 42 -0.20 -1.24 -3.82
C TYR A 42 -1.19 -0.91 -4.93
N LEU A 43 -2.39 -0.51 -4.52
CA LEU A 43 -3.53 -0.23 -5.38
C LEU A 43 -4.16 1.10 -5.01
N LEU A 44 -4.69 1.79 -6.02
CA LEU A 44 -5.53 2.96 -5.82
C LEU A 44 -6.95 2.47 -5.59
N VAL A 45 -7.49 2.75 -4.41
CA VAL A 45 -8.82 2.32 -4.00
C VAL A 45 -9.70 3.54 -3.82
N GLU A 46 -10.85 3.59 -4.52
CA GLU A 46 -11.85 4.64 -4.29
C GLU A 46 -12.77 4.23 -3.14
N GLU A 47 -12.68 4.97 -2.02
CA GLU A 47 -13.52 4.85 -0.83
C GLU A 47 -14.32 6.14 -0.63
N LYS A 48 -15.66 6.04 -0.65
CA LYS A 48 -16.56 7.19 -0.43
C LYS A 48 -16.33 8.40 -1.35
N GLY A 49 -15.72 8.18 -2.53
CA GLY A 49 -15.42 9.23 -3.50
C GLY A 49 -14.02 9.85 -3.35
N GLU A 50 -13.25 9.41 -2.36
CA GLU A 50 -11.82 9.70 -2.24
C GLU A 50 -11.01 8.49 -2.69
N VAL A 51 -9.95 8.73 -3.45
CA VAL A 51 -9.00 7.67 -3.81
C VAL A 51 -7.93 7.65 -2.74
N HIS A 52 -7.50 6.45 -2.35
CA HIS A 52 -6.43 6.22 -1.40
C HIS A 52 -5.48 5.14 -1.90
N ILE A 53 -4.21 5.22 -1.50
CA ILE A 53 -3.28 4.11 -1.71
C ILE A 53 -3.50 3.07 -0.61
N ARG A 54 -3.81 1.84 -1.03
CA ARG A 54 -3.99 0.71 -0.11
C ARG A 54 -3.09 -0.46 -0.53
N PRO A 55 -2.42 -1.11 0.43
CA PRO A 55 -1.77 -2.39 0.19
C PRO A 55 -2.83 -3.48 0.00
N GLU A 56 -2.57 -4.41 -0.92
CA GLU A 56 -3.45 -5.56 -1.14
C GLU A 56 -3.23 -6.62 -0.05
N VAL A 57 -4.10 -6.59 0.96
CA VAL A 57 -4.02 -7.45 2.17
C VAL A 57 -4.14 -8.94 1.85
N ALA A 58 -4.83 -9.31 0.76
CA ALA A 58 -4.97 -10.72 0.36
C ALA A 58 -3.60 -11.35 0.05
N SER A 59 -2.81 -10.66 -0.77
CA SER A 59 -1.45 -11.07 -1.15
C SER A 59 -0.48 -10.98 0.03
N LEU A 60 -0.67 -9.99 0.91
CA LEU A 60 0.17 -9.80 2.10
C LEU A 60 0.15 -11.01 3.05
N LYS A 61 -1.01 -11.64 3.28
CA LYS A 61 -1.10 -12.79 4.19
C LYS A 61 -0.28 -13.98 3.69
N GLU A 62 -0.26 -14.22 2.39
CA GLU A 62 0.54 -15.29 1.78
C GLU A 62 2.04 -15.00 1.86
N VAL A 63 2.42 -13.74 1.66
CA VAL A 63 3.81 -13.28 1.81
C VAL A 63 4.29 -13.47 3.23
N VAL A 64 3.53 -12.99 4.22
CA VAL A 64 3.89 -13.15 5.64
C VAL A 64 3.95 -14.62 6.03
N ALA A 65 2.98 -15.44 5.59
CA ALA A 65 3.00 -16.87 5.85
C ALA A 65 4.22 -17.58 5.22
N SER A 66 4.79 -17.02 4.15
CA SER A 66 6.02 -17.52 3.53
C SER A 66 7.26 -17.05 4.30
N LEU A 67 7.29 -15.79 4.73
CA LEU A 67 8.37 -15.24 5.58
C LEU A 67 8.46 -15.94 6.93
N SER A 68 7.33 -16.18 7.59
CA SER A 68 7.28 -16.94 8.85
C SER A 68 7.81 -18.36 8.67
N ARG A 69 7.57 -19.00 7.52
CA ARG A 69 8.16 -20.31 7.18
C ARG A 69 9.66 -20.24 6.91
N GLY A 70 10.16 -19.09 6.42
CA GLY A 70 11.58 -18.82 6.21
C GLY A 70 12.37 -18.47 7.48
N GLY A 71 11.73 -18.49 8.66
CA GLY A 71 12.38 -18.17 9.94
C GLY A 71 12.29 -16.70 10.35
N THR A 72 11.57 -15.87 9.59
CA THR A 72 11.32 -14.47 9.94
C THR A 72 10.17 -14.36 10.94
N ASN A 73 10.40 -13.77 12.11
CA ASN A 73 9.39 -13.71 13.18
C ASN A 73 8.34 -12.60 13.00
N VAL A 74 7.90 -12.34 11.76
CA VAL A 74 6.94 -11.29 11.42
C VAL A 74 5.51 -11.80 11.58
N THR A 75 4.68 -11.02 12.26
CA THR A 75 3.25 -11.29 12.36
C THR A 75 2.46 -10.65 11.21
N PRO A 76 1.34 -11.25 10.74
CA PRO A 76 0.51 -10.64 9.71
C PRO A 76 0.00 -9.24 10.11
N GLN A 77 -0.33 -9.07 11.39
CA GLN A 77 -0.81 -7.81 11.93
C GLN A 77 0.28 -6.72 11.87
N ASP A 78 1.53 -7.02 12.23
CA ASP A 78 2.61 -6.04 12.15
C ASP A 78 2.97 -5.73 10.70
N ALA A 79 2.96 -6.73 9.82
CA ALA A 79 3.14 -6.52 8.39
C ALA A 79 2.05 -5.61 7.81
N GLU A 80 0.78 -5.88 8.11
CA GLU A 80 -0.37 -5.05 7.71
C GLU A 80 -0.23 -3.61 8.19
N ARG A 81 0.23 -3.42 9.44
CA ARG A 81 0.50 -2.10 9.99
C ARG A 81 1.67 -1.42 9.29
N ALA A 82 2.75 -2.14 9.00
CA ALA A 82 3.92 -1.60 8.33
C ALA A 82 3.59 -1.11 6.92
N VAL A 83 3.00 -1.97 6.07
CA VAL A 83 2.62 -1.57 4.70
C VAL A 83 1.49 -0.55 4.68
N GLY A 84 0.59 -0.59 5.66
CA GLY A 84 -0.48 0.40 5.81
C GLY A 84 0.06 1.78 6.20
N ARG A 85 1.09 1.84 7.04
CA ARG A 85 1.79 3.09 7.40
C ARG A 85 2.62 3.62 6.24
N PHE A 86 3.36 2.75 5.57
CA PHE A 86 4.10 3.10 4.36
C PHE A 86 3.19 3.70 3.29
N ALA A 87 2.03 3.06 3.02
CA ALA A 87 1.06 3.57 2.05
C ALA A 87 0.53 4.98 2.41
N GLN A 88 0.33 5.26 3.71
CA GLN A 88 -0.06 6.60 4.17
C GLN A 88 1.03 7.64 3.90
N ILE A 89 2.28 7.34 4.29
CA ILE A 89 3.41 8.26 4.06
C ILE A 89 3.59 8.52 2.58
N TRP A 90 3.51 7.48 1.74
CA TRP A 90 3.61 7.63 0.30
C TRP A 90 2.50 8.51 -0.27
N GLU A 91 1.25 8.32 0.16
CA GLU A 91 0.13 9.20 -0.19
C GLU A 91 0.39 10.66 0.24
N GLU A 92 0.90 10.87 1.46
CA GLU A 92 1.25 12.20 1.96
C GLU A 92 2.35 12.86 1.12
N LYS A 93 3.40 12.13 0.73
CA LYS A 93 4.44 12.64 -0.17
C LYS A 93 3.85 13.05 -1.52
N ILE A 94 3.02 12.21 -2.14
CA ILE A 94 2.41 12.54 -3.45
C ILE A 94 1.50 13.78 -3.33
N ARG A 95 0.76 13.91 -2.23
CA ARG A 95 -0.08 15.09 -1.94
C ARG A 95 0.77 16.34 -1.72
N ALA A 96 1.86 16.24 -0.97
CA ALA A 96 2.79 17.35 -0.72
C ALA A 96 3.43 17.87 -2.02
N HIS A 97 3.73 16.97 -2.96
CA HIS A 97 4.24 17.33 -4.29
C HIS A 97 3.16 17.84 -5.25
N GLY A 98 1.89 17.92 -4.83
CA GLY A 98 0.77 18.42 -5.65
C GLY A 98 0.34 17.49 -6.80
N LYS A 99 0.97 16.32 -6.95
CA LYS A 99 0.73 15.37 -8.05
C LYS A 99 -0.48 14.47 -7.85
N TRP A 100 -1.08 14.49 -6.64
CA TRP A 100 -2.17 13.58 -6.27
C TRP A 100 -3.37 13.63 -7.22
N LYS A 101 -3.86 14.84 -7.52
CA LYS A 101 -5.04 15.00 -8.39
C LYS A 101 -4.78 14.50 -9.82
N GLU A 102 -3.60 14.80 -10.36
CA GLU A 102 -3.20 14.36 -11.70
C GLU A 102 -3.03 12.84 -11.77
N LEU A 103 -2.41 12.25 -10.75
CA LEU A 103 -2.24 10.80 -10.63
C LEU A 103 -3.58 10.09 -10.55
N VAL A 104 -4.48 10.54 -9.67
CA VAL A 104 -5.81 9.98 -9.51
C VAL A 104 -6.58 10.07 -10.82
N ARG A 105 -6.54 11.22 -11.49
CA ARG A 105 -7.19 11.41 -12.78
C ARG A 105 -6.64 10.45 -13.85
N ALA A 106 -5.32 10.38 -14.00
CA ALA A 106 -4.69 9.48 -14.96
C ALA A 106 -4.99 8.00 -14.68
N ALA A 107 -4.97 7.60 -13.41
CA ALA A 107 -5.33 6.24 -13.00
C ALA A 107 -6.82 5.94 -13.25
N ARG A 108 -7.71 6.93 -13.06
CA ARG A 108 -9.15 6.82 -13.36
C ARG A 108 -9.39 6.61 -14.85
N GLU A 109 -8.74 7.41 -15.68
CA GLU A 109 -8.80 7.31 -17.15
C GLU A 109 -8.22 5.97 -17.66
N ALA A 110 -7.19 5.45 -16.99
CA ALA A 110 -6.59 4.15 -17.29
C ALA A 110 -7.36 2.94 -16.70
N GLY A 111 -8.39 3.16 -15.88
CA GLY A 111 -9.13 2.08 -15.20
C GLY A 111 -8.32 1.34 -14.12
N GLU A 112 -7.26 1.96 -13.58
CA GLU A 112 -6.37 1.37 -12.57
C GLU A 112 -6.86 1.61 -11.13
N ILE A 113 -7.98 2.34 -10.95
CA ILE A 113 -8.62 2.54 -9.66
C ILE A 113 -9.56 1.37 -9.36
N LYS A 114 -9.24 0.60 -8.33
CA LYS A 114 -10.18 -0.40 -7.80
C LYS A 114 -11.25 0.32 -6.98
N SER A 115 -12.48 0.31 -7.46
CA SER A 115 -13.61 0.63 -6.57
C SER A 115 -13.80 -0.60 -5.67
N LEU A 116 -13.76 -0.44 -4.34
CA LEU A 116 -14.25 -1.51 -3.48
C LEU A 116 -15.67 -1.83 -3.94
N PRO A 117 -16.04 -3.11 -4.12
CA PRO A 117 -17.42 -3.41 -4.43
C PRO A 117 -18.23 -2.82 -3.30
N LYS A 118 -18.99 -1.74 -3.58
CA LYS A 118 -20.14 -1.33 -2.78
C LYS A 118 -20.82 -2.64 -2.46
N LYS A 119 -20.81 -3.08 -1.19
CA LYS A 119 -21.54 -4.26 -0.73
C LYS A 119 -22.83 -4.25 -1.52
N ARG A 120 -22.92 -5.17 -2.47
CA ARG A 120 -24.07 -5.28 -3.37
C ARG A 120 -25.16 -5.64 -2.38
N ARG A 121 -25.90 -4.60 -1.97
CA ARG A 121 -26.97 -4.67 -1.00
C ARG A 121 -27.94 -5.61 -1.67
N TRP A 122 -27.87 -6.88 -1.31
CA TRP A 122 -28.84 -7.89 -1.72
C TRP A 122 -30.15 -7.47 -1.06
N LEU A 123 -30.82 -6.55 -1.74
CA LEU A 123 -32.20 -6.19 -1.53
C LEU A 123 -33.02 -7.22 -2.31
N GLY A 124 -33.65 -8.11 -1.56
CA GLY A 124 -34.96 -8.65 -1.87
C GLY A 124 -35.07 -9.64 -3.03
N ARG A 125 -35.37 -10.88 -2.68
CA ARG A 125 -36.72 -11.41 -2.91
C ARG A 125 -37.04 -12.51 -1.90
#